data_AF-A0A4Q3B8V3-F1
#
_entry.id   AF-A0A4Q3B8V3-F1
#
_cell.length_a   1.000
_cell.length_b   1.000
_cell.length_c   1.000
_cell.angle_alpha   90.00
_cell.angle_beta   90.00
_cell.angle_gamma   90.00
#
_symmetry.space_group_name_H-M   'P 1'
#
loop_
_entity.id
_entity.type
_entity.pdbx_description
1 polymer ?
#
loop_
_entity_poly.entity_id
_entity_poly.type
_entity_poly.pdbx_seq_one_letter_code
_entity_poly.pdbx_strand_id
1 'polypeptide(L)'
;MGYDTFFYENNNIIREEHYSIDYNGGKKILYAVDYQYDDKINPKFNYDKLLGEASYNNIVSTKNYWDGALSWSSTSKFTYNASGYPVKEEKVLMNGNKSTIIYAYSCK
;
A
#
# COMPACT_ATOMS: atom_id res chain seq x y z
N MET A 1 -14.26 13.62 15.44
CA MET A 1 -13.55 14.30 14.33
C MET A 1 -12.25 13.55 14.11
N GLY A 2 -11.69 13.54 12.90
CA GLY A 2 -10.46 12.79 12.64
C GLY A 2 -9.67 13.41 11.50
N TYR A 3 -8.42 12.99 11.36
CA TYR A 3 -7.57 13.38 10.25
C TYR A 3 -6.58 12.26 9.96
N ASP A 4 -6.03 12.29 8.76
CA ASP A 4 -5.07 11.31 8.29
C ASP A 4 -3.72 12.00 8.10
N THR A 5 -2.64 11.27 8.37
CA THR A 5 -1.28 11.71 8.05
C THR A 5 -0.60 10.71 7.15
N PHE A 6 0.05 11.21 6.11
CA PHE A 6 0.77 10.43 5.12
C PHE A 6 2.25 10.76 5.20
N PHE A 7 3.08 9.72 5.28
CA PHE A 7 4.54 9.82 5.30
C PHE A 7 5.08 9.30 3.98
N TYR A 8 5.98 10.06 3.36
CA TYR A 8 6.45 9.76 2.00
C TYR A 8 7.96 9.52 1.96
N GLU A 9 8.37 8.61 1.09
CA GLU A 9 9.76 8.40 0.67
C GLU A 9 9.78 8.08 -0.82
N ASN A 10 10.64 8.74 -1.60
CA ASN A 10 10.79 8.51 -3.04
C ASN A 10 9.44 8.54 -3.82
N ASN A 11 8.56 9.49 -3.49
CA ASN A 11 7.20 9.62 -4.06
C ASN A 11 6.25 8.44 -3.77
N ASN A 12 6.57 7.61 -2.79
CA ASN A 12 5.70 6.57 -2.28
C ASN A 12 5.24 6.90 -0.87
N ILE A 13 3.99 6.57 -0.53
CA ILE A 13 3.49 6.65 0.85
C ILE A 13 4.07 5.45 1.62
N ILE A 14 5.04 5.66 2.49
CA ILE A 14 5.61 4.58 3.31
C ILE A 14 4.74 4.25 4.53
N ARG A 15 3.94 5.22 4.98
CA ARG A 15 3.04 5.05 6.12
C ARG A 15 1.82 5.96 6.03
N GLU A 16 0.68 5.42 6.41
CA GLU A 16 -0.58 6.13 6.62
C GLU A 16 -1.02 5.94 8.08
N GLU A 17 -1.47 7.01 8.73
CA GLU A 17 -2.02 6.95 10.10
C GLU A 17 -3.34 7.70 10.18
N HIS A 18 -4.34 7.07 10.78
CA HIS A 18 -5.67 7.63 10.95
C HIS A 18 -5.90 7.97 12.41
N TYR A 19 -6.19 9.23 12.68
CA TYR A 19 -6.38 9.75 14.02
C TYR A 19 -7.86 9.98 14.31
N SER A 20 -8.31 9.49 15.46
CA SER A 20 -9.54 9.97 16.10
C SER A 20 -9.21 11.10 17.07
N ILE A 21 -10.05 12.13 17.07
CA ILE A 21 -10.05 13.22 18.04
C ILE A 21 -11.29 13.05 18.93
N ASP A 22 -11.06 12.87 20.22
CA ASP A 22 -12.12 12.79 21.24
C ASP A 22 -12.73 14.17 21.54
N TYR A 23 -13.77 14.20 22.38
CA TYR A 23 -14.48 15.44 22.72
C TYR A 23 -13.61 16.45 23.49
N ASN A 24 -12.53 16.01 24.11
CA ASN A 24 -11.58 16.84 24.85
C ASN A 24 -10.37 17.27 23.98
N GLY A 25 -10.36 16.94 22.69
CA GLY A 25 -9.25 17.23 21.78
C GLY A 25 -8.07 16.24 21.89
N GLY A 26 -8.21 15.17 22.66
CA GLY A 26 -7.23 14.09 22.74
C GLY A 26 -7.16 13.34 21.40
N LYS A 27 -5.93 13.10 20.91
CA LYS A 27 -5.68 12.35 19.67
C LYS A 27 -5.29 10.91 19.97
N LYS A 28 -5.89 9.96 19.24
CA LYS A 28 -5.53 8.54 19.28
C LYS A 28 -5.43 7.98 17.87
N ILE A 29 -4.38 7.22 17.58
CA ILE A 29 -4.29 6.46 16.33
C ILE A 29 -5.33 5.33 16.38
N LEU A 30 -6.25 5.30 15.42
CA LEU A 30 -7.22 4.22 15.24
C LEU A 30 -6.56 3.06 14.50
N TYR A 31 -5.98 3.37 13.34
CA TYR A 31 -5.24 2.41 12.56
C TYR A 31 -4.08 3.09 11.82
N ALA A 32 -3.10 2.27 11.47
CA ALA A 32 -1.96 2.67 10.66
C ALA A 32 -1.64 1.60 9.63
N VAL A 33 -1.08 2.00 8.51
CA VAL A 33 -0.64 1.09 7.45
C VAL A 33 0.79 1.43 7.08
N ASP A 34 1.68 0.43 7.15
CA ASP A 34 3.04 0.53 6.63
C ASP A 34 3.13 -0.17 5.28
N TYR A 35 3.82 0.48 4.34
CA TYR A 35 4.03 -0.03 2.99
C TYR A 35 5.53 -0.21 2.72
N GLN A 36 5.86 -1.24 1.95
CA GLN A 36 7.18 -1.36 1.32
C GLN A 36 7.01 -1.57 -0.17
N TYR A 37 8.01 -1.12 -0.91
CA TYR A 37 7.97 -1.01 -2.36
C TYR A 37 9.15 -1.75 -2.99
N ASP A 38 9.01 -2.11 -4.25
CA ASP A 38 10.16 -2.40 -5.11
C ASP A 38 10.58 -1.19 -5.94
N ASP A 39 11.60 -1.36 -6.79
CA ASP A 39 12.13 -0.28 -7.63
C ASP A 39 11.41 -0.14 -8.98
N LYS A 40 10.32 -0.88 -9.23
CA LYS A 40 9.61 -0.89 -10.51
C LYS A 40 8.37 -0.01 -10.45
N ILE A 41 8.09 0.66 -11.56
CA ILE A 41 6.95 1.57 -11.66
C ILE A 41 5.64 0.77 -11.58
N ASN A 42 4.69 1.30 -10.82
CA ASN A 42 3.34 0.77 -10.78
C ASN A 42 2.56 1.24 -12.01
N PRO A 43 2.09 0.33 -12.88
CA PRO A 43 1.32 0.69 -14.08
C PRO A 43 -0.03 1.34 -13.76
N LYS A 44 -0.53 1.16 -12.53
CA LYS A 44 -1.76 1.80 -12.03
C LYS A 44 -1.48 3.16 -11.38
N PHE A 45 -0.22 3.59 -11.35
CA PHE A 45 0.13 4.88 -10.80
C PHE A 45 -0.55 5.99 -11.60
N ASN A 46 -1.26 6.86 -10.89
CA ASN A 46 -1.91 8.02 -11.45
C ASN A 46 -1.44 9.24 -10.66
N TYR A 47 -0.66 10.11 -11.30
CA TYR A 47 -0.13 11.33 -10.71
C TYR A 47 -1.23 12.26 -10.19
N ASP A 48 -2.43 12.26 -10.78
CA ASP A 48 -3.54 13.11 -10.32
C ASP A 48 -4.13 12.65 -8.98
N LYS A 49 -3.76 11.45 -8.50
CA LYS A 49 -4.15 10.90 -7.21
C LYS A 49 -3.07 11.05 -6.13
N LEU A 50 -2.20 12.06 -6.23
CA LEU A 50 -1.16 12.37 -5.23
C LEU A 50 -1.66 12.46 -3.77
N LEU A 51 -2.97 12.62 -3.56
CA LEU A 51 -3.64 12.64 -2.26
C LEU A 51 -4.47 11.36 -1.95
N GLY A 52 -4.20 10.21 -2.61
CA GLY A 52 -4.92 8.94 -2.43
C GLY A 52 -4.10 7.67 -2.75
N GLU A 53 -4.77 6.51 -2.86
CA GLU A 53 -4.23 5.12 -2.95
C GLU A 53 -3.15 4.81 -4.03
N ALA A 54 -2.72 5.78 -4.84
CA ALA A 54 -1.75 5.57 -5.91
C ALA A 54 -0.32 5.85 -5.44
N SER A 55 0.54 4.82 -5.47
CA SER A 55 1.97 4.90 -5.20
C SER A 55 2.78 4.70 -6.48
N TYR A 56 3.93 5.39 -6.58
CA TYR A 56 4.78 5.40 -7.78
C TYR A 56 5.33 4.00 -8.11
N ASN A 57 5.70 3.24 -7.08
CA ASN A 57 6.23 1.88 -7.19
C ASN A 57 5.22 0.79 -6.81
N ASN A 58 5.54 -0.47 -7.13
CA ASN A 58 4.69 -1.60 -6.74
C ASN A 58 4.85 -1.92 -5.26
N ILE A 59 3.74 -2.08 -4.54
CA ILE A 59 3.73 -2.45 -3.11
C ILE A 59 4.10 -3.93 -2.97
N VAL A 60 5.23 -4.23 -2.34
CA VAL A 60 5.68 -5.61 -2.06
C VAL A 60 5.37 -6.07 -0.63
N SER A 61 5.03 -5.15 0.25
CA SER A 61 4.64 -5.47 1.63
C SER A 61 3.63 -4.46 2.15
N THR A 62 2.66 -4.95 2.90
CA THR A 62 1.70 -4.12 3.63
C THR A 62 1.51 -4.68 5.01
N LYS A 63 1.57 -3.83 6.03
CA LYS A 63 1.26 -4.18 7.43
C LYS A 63 0.23 -3.21 7.96
N ASN A 64 -0.91 -3.73 8.39
CA ASN A 64 -2.00 -2.98 8.97
C ASN A 64 -1.98 -3.15 10.49
N TYR A 65 -2.08 -2.03 11.19
CA TYR A 65 -2.08 -1.97 12.63
C TYR A 65 -3.40 -1.40 13.10
N TRP A 66 -4.08 -2.10 14.00
CA TRP A 66 -5.28 -1.61 14.67
C TRP A 66 -4.98 -1.42 16.14
N ASP A 67 -5.21 -0.21 16.65
CA ASP A 67 -4.88 0.16 18.03
C ASP A 67 -3.41 -0.18 18.42
N GLY A 68 -2.49 0.03 17.47
CA GLY A 68 -1.05 -0.25 17.65
C GLY A 68 -0.63 -1.72 17.50
N ALA A 69 -1.58 -2.67 17.39
CA ALA A 69 -1.28 -4.08 17.19
C ALA A 69 -1.39 -4.47 15.71
N LEU A 70 -0.48 -5.31 15.21
CA LEU A 70 -0.55 -5.85 13.85
C LEU A 70 -1.83 -6.68 13.69
N SER A 71 -2.74 -6.23 12.84
CA SER A 71 -4.03 -6.89 12.58
C SER A 71 -4.01 -7.72 11.31
N TRP A 72 -3.26 -7.28 10.30
CA TRP A 72 -3.15 -7.95 9.02
C TRP A 72 -1.84 -7.58 8.33
N SER A 73 -1.28 -8.52 7.58
CA SER A 73 -0.17 -8.22 6.69
C SER A 73 -0.26 -9.03 5.41
N SER A 74 0.39 -8.54 4.36
CA SER A 74 0.62 -9.32 3.15
C SER A 74 1.94 -8.96 2.50
N THR A 75 2.54 -9.92 1.82
CA THR A 75 3.69 -9.70 0.94
C THR A 75 3.32 -10.06 -0.48
N SER A 76 3.83 -9.30 -1.44
CA SER A 76 3.62 -9.50 -2.87
C SER A 76 4.95 -9.65 -3.57
N LYS A 77 5.04 -10.62 -4.49
CA LYS A 77 6.18 -10.81 -5.39
C LYS A 77 5.71 -10.64 -6.83
N PHE A 78 6.32 -9.70 -7.54
CA PHE A 78 5.97 -9.41 -8.92
C PHE A 78 6.90 -10.09 -9.92
N THR A 79 6.35 -10.46 -11.07
CA THR A 79 7.10 -10.81 -12.29
C THR A 79 6.81 -9.74 -13.33
N TYR A 80 7.83 -9.33 -14.09
CA TYR A 80 7.77 -8.19 -14.99
C TYR A 80 7.94 -8.61 -16.46
N ASN A 81 7.31 -7.88 -17.38
CA ASN A 81 7.63 -7.98 -18.81
C ASN A 81 8.90 -7.17 -19.17
N ALA A 82 9.33 -7.27 -20.42
CA ALA A 82 10.51 -6.56 -20.94
C ALA A 82 10.39 -5.02 -20.83
N SER A 83 9.18 -4.47 -20.80
CA SER A 83 8.91 -3.04 -20.64
C SER A 83 8.89 -2.60 -19.17
N GLY A 84 9.10 -3.52 -18.22
CA GLY A 84 9.14 -3.22 -16.78
C GLY A 84 7.77 -3.19 -16.09
N TYR A 85 6.70 -3.60 -16.76
CA TYR A 85 5.35 -3.68 -16.17
C TYR A 85 5.09 -5.05 -15.53
N PRO A 86 4.43 -5.11 -14.35
CA PRO A 86 4.14 -6.36 -13.66
C PRO A 86 3.12 -7.20 -14.44
N VAL A 87 3.46 -8.43 -14.83
CA VAL A 87 2.55 -9.37 -15.51
C VAL A 87 1.97 -10.41 -14.57
N LYS A 88 2.58 -10.61 -13.40
CA LYS A 88 2.11 -11.54 -12.37
C LYS A 88 2.43 -10.96 -10.98
N GLU A 89 1.52 -11.15 -10.05
CA GLU A 89 1.73 -10.93 -8.62
C GLU A 89 1.39 -12.20 -7.85
N GLU A 90 2.31 -12.64 -7.01
CA GLU A 90 2.12 -13.72 -6.05
C GLU A 90 2.03 -13.11 -4.65
N LYS A 91 0.84 -13.14 -4.07
CA LYS A 91 0.54 -12.55 -2.77
C LYS A 91 0.42 -13.62 -1.70
N VAL A 92 1.03 -13.39 -0.56
CA VAL A 92 0.93 -14.22 0.64
C VAL A 92 0.34 -13.38 1.76
N LEU A 93 -0.80 -13.80 2.30
CA LEU A 93 -1.45 -13.16 3.44
C LEU A 93 -0.84 -13.67 4.75
N MET A 94 -1.02 -12.92 5.84
CA MET A 94 -0.51 -13.26 7.18
C MET A 94 -0.89 -14.67 7.65
N ASN A 95 -2.07 -15.17 7.26
CA ASN A 95 -2.53 -16.51 7.60
C ASN A 95 -1.94 -17.62 6.69
N GLY A 96 -1.00 -17.29 5.81
CA GLY A 96 -0.36 -18.20 4.88
C GLY A 96 -1.13 -18.42 3.57
N ASN A 97 -2.35 -17.89 3.43
CA ASN A 97 -3.11 -18.00 2.19
C ASN A 97 -2.37 -17.33 1.05
N LYS A 98 -2.37 -17.99 -0.11
CA LYS A 98 -1.70 -17.51 -1.32
C LYS A 98 -2.73 -17.14 -2.37
N SER A 99 -2.50 -16.05 -3.09
CA SER A 99 -3.25 -15.72 -4.28
C SER A 99 -2.31 -15.29 -5.40
N THR A 100 -2.68 -15.63 -6.63
CA THR A 100 -1.95 -15.22 -7.82
C THR A 100 -2.85 -14.32 -8.66
N ILE A 101 -2.33 -13.16 -9.04
CA ILE A 101 -3.00 -12.22 -9.93
C ILE A 101 -2.19 -12.16 -11.22
N ILE A 102 -2.85 -12.28 -12.36
CA ILE A 102 -2.24 -12.14 -13.68
C ILE A 102 -2.74 -10.83 -14.30
N TYR A 103 -1.80 -9.99 -14.74
CA TYR A 103 -2.10 -8.72 -15.38
C TYR A 103 -2.02 -8.91 -16.89
N ALA A 104 -3.13 -8.60 -17.58
CA ALA A 104 -3.16 -8.53 -19.03
C ALA A 104 -3.22 -7.07 -19.46
N TYR A 105 -2.23 -6.64 -20.24
CA TYR A 105 -2.20 -5.33 -20.87
C TYR A 105 -2.59 -5.50 -22.33
N SER A 106 -3.68 -4.89 -22.76
CA SER A 106 -3.97 -4.72 -24.18
C SER A 106 -3.52 -3.33 -24.62
N CYS A 107 -2.70 -3.27 -25.67
CA CYS A 107 -2.50 -2.03 -26.40
C CYS A 107 -3.84 -1.67 -27.07
N LYS A 108 -4.35 -0.47 -26.81
CA LYS A 108 -5.41 0.13 -27.64
C LYS A 108 -4.78 0.93 -28.76
#